data_AF-A0A927UGH6-F1
#
_entry.id   AF-A0A927UGH6-F1
#
_cell.length_a   1.000
_cell.length_b   1.000
_cell.length_c   1.000
_cell.angle_alpha   90.00
_cell.angle_beta   90.00
_cell.angle_gamma   90.00
#
_symmetry.space_group_name_H-M   'P 1'
#
loop_
_entity.id
_entity.type
_entity.pdbx_description
1 polymer ?
#
loop_
_entity_poly.entity_id
_entity_poly.type
_entity_poly.pdbx_seq_one_letter_code
_entity_poly.pdbx_strand_id
1 'polypeptide(L)'
;MFHEIAHIALGHVMQLNGTSEDDEKEADIWAGNTLIPSGDFESFKKEGDYSEKRVIQFAKSQGISPGIVVGRLQREGMIKYNMLNNLKEKYEMQLYHV
;
A
#
# COMPACT_ATOMS: atom_id res chain seq x y z
N MET A 1 -6.34 -5.67 5.32
CA MET A 1 -5.88 -7.04 5.07
C MET A 1 -4.36 -7.21 5.20
N PHE A 2 -3.48 -6.64 4.35
CA PHE A 2 -2.02 -6.81 4.54
C PHE A 2 -1.43 -6.04 5.73
N HIS A 3 -2.08 -4.94 6.14
CA HIS A 3 -1.77 -4.21 7.37
C HIS A 3 -1.82 -5.12 8.61
N GLU A 4 -2.89 -5.89 8.75
CA GLU A 4 -3.08 -6.82 9.88
C GLU A 4 -2.10 -8.00 9.80
N ILE A 5 -1.75 -8.45 8.59
CA ILE A 5 -0.68 -9.44 8.37
C ILE A 5 0.68 -8.87 8.77
N ALA A 6 0.93 -7.58 8.53
CA ALA A 6 2.16 -6.91 8.96
C ALA A 6 2.28 -6.88 10.47
N HIS A 7 1.19 -6.60 11.20
CA HIS A 7 1.19 -6.70 12.67
C HIS A 7 1.52 -8.11 13.17
N ILE A 8 1.07 -9.16 12.47
CA ILE A 8 1.42 -10.54 12.81
C ILE A 8 2.90 -10.80 12.51
N ALA A 9 3.38 -10.42 11.31
CA ALA A 9 4.74 -10.66 10.86
C ALA A 9 5.80 -9.89 11.67
N LEU A 10 5.47 -8.68 12.12
CA LEU A 10 6.32 -7.82 12.95
C LEU A 10 6.19 -8.11 14.45
N GLY A 11 5.28 -9.01 14.84
CA GLY A 11 5.11 -9.41 16.23
C GLY A 11 4.35 -8.41 17.11
N HIS A 12 3.64 -7.44 16.52
CA HIS A 12 2.83 -6.46 17.25
C HIS A 12 1.63 -7.10 18.00
N VAL A 13 1.22 -8.31 17.62
CA VAL A 13 0.03 -9.02 18.15
C VAL A 13 0.11 -9.47 19.63
N MET A 14 1.26 -9.36 20.31
CA MET A 14 1.40 -9.75 21.73
C MET A 14 1.49 -8.58 22.72
N GLN A 15 1.23 -7.34 22.27
CA GLN A 15 1.33 -6.17 23.14
C GLN A 15 0.06 -6.02 24.01
N LEU A 16 0.22 -6.06 25.34
CA LEU A 16 -0.87 -5.94 26.33
C LEU A 16 -1.61 -4.60 26.27
N ASN A 17 -1.02 -3.58 25.63
CA ASN A 17 -1.55 -2.22 25.55
C ASN A 17 -2.11 -1.86 24.16
N GLY A 18 -2.22 -2.84 23.25
CA GLY A 18 -2.51 -2.60 21.83
C GLY A 18 -1.27 -2.14 21.05
N THR A 19 -1.47 -1.84 19.77
CA THR A 19 -0.44 -1.33 18.86
C THR A 19 -0.16 0.15 19.12
N SER A 20 1.11 0.54 19.17
CA SER A 20 1.53 1.94 19.26
C SER A 20 1.49 2.64 17.89
N GLU A 21 1.54 3.97 17.86
CA GLU A 21 1.64 4.73 16.59
C GLU A 21 2.89 4.36 15.78
N ASP A 22 3.98 3.95 16.44
CA ASP A 22 5.17 3.44 15.75
C ASP A 22 4.93 2.04 15.18
N ASP A 23 4.24 1.14 15.90
CA ASP A 23 3.85 -0.19 15.39
C ASP A 23 2.92 -0.09 14.18
N GLU A 24 1.98 0.86 14.20
CA GLU A 24 1.10 1.16 13.07
C GLU A 24 1.90 1.65 11.85
N LYS A 25 2.87 2.55 12.05
CA LYS A 25 3.77 3.00 10.97
C LYS A 25 4.65 1.87 10.44
N GLU A 26 5.22 1.04 11.31
CA GLU A 26 6.03 -0.09 10.89
C GLU A 26 5.21 -1.11 10.09
N ALA A 27 3.98 -1.39 10.53
CA ALA A 27 3.04 -2.22 9.80
C ALA A 27 2.70 -1.64 8.42
N ASP A 28 2.44 -0.33 8.32
CA ASP A 28 2.19 0.37 7.06
C ASP A 28 3.40 0.33 6.10
N ILE A 29 4.61 0.52 6.64
CA ILE A 29 5.86 0.46 5.88
C ILE A 29 6.11 -0.96 5.41
N TRP A 30 5.96 -1.95 6.29
CA TRP A 30 6.18 -3.35 5.98
C TRP A 30 5.17 -3.86 4.97
N ALA A 31 3.88 -3.55 5.14
CA ALA A 31 2.86 -3.89 4.16
C ALA A 31 3.17 -3.24 2.80
N GLY A 32 3.55 -1.96 2.79
CA GLY A 32 3.92 -1.24 1.56
C GLY A 32 5.18 -1.78 0.85
N ASN A 33 6.16 -2.26 1.60
CA ASN A 33 7.43 -2.79 1.07
C ASN A 33 7.36 -4.29 0.73
N THR A 34 6.52 -5.05 1.42
CA THR A 34 6.33 -6.50 1.17
C THR A 34 5.54 -6.74 -0.12
N LEU A 35 4.62 -5.82 -0.46
CA LEU A 35 3.75 -5.95 -1.64
C LEU A 35 4.44 -5.61 -2.96
N ILE A 36 5.50 -4.81 -2.95
CA ILE A 36 6.24 -4.46 -4.16
C ILE A 36 7.74 -4.52 -3.86
N PRO A 37 8.46 -5.56 -4.34
CA PRO A 37 9.91 -5.66 -4.26
C PRO A 37 10.57 -4.36 -4.73
N SER A 38 11.53 -3.88 -3.94
CA SER A 38 12.16 -2.58 -4.16
C SER A 38 12.78 -2.45 -5.56
N GLY A 39 13.43 -3.50 -6.07
CA GLY A 39 14.05 -3.48 -7.40
C GLY A 39 13.06 -3.31 -8.56
N ASP A 40 11.89 -3.95 -8.47
CA ASP A 40 10.85 -3.85 -9.49
C ASP A 40 10.20 -2.47 -9.47
N PHE A 41 9.97 -1.92 -8.27
CA PHE A 41 9.45 -0.57 -8.13
C PHE A 41 10.45 0.50 -8.61
N GLU A 42 11.74 0.36 -8.30
CA GLU A 42 12.77 1.27 -8.82
C GLU A 42 12.84 1.24 -10.35
N SER A 43 12.68 0.07 -10.96
CA SER A 43 12.66 -0.08 -12.42
C SER A 43 11.44 0.60 -13.02
N PHE A 44 10.26 0.40 -12.42
CA PHE A 44 9.03 1.10 -12.78
C PHE A 44 9.14 2.63 -12.65
N LYS A 45 9.78 3.13 -11.58
CA LYS A 45 10.05 4.57 -11.41
C LYS A 45 10.93 5.13 -12.51
N LYS A 46 11.95 4.38 -12.95
CA LYS A 46 12.86 4.80 -14.02
C LYS A 46 12.17 4.89 -15.39
N GLU A 47 11.10 4.12 -15.63
CA GLU A 47 10.29 4.26 -16.84
C GLU A 47 9.58 5.62 -16.90
N GLY A 48 9.19 6.18 -15.75
CA GLY A 48 8.58 7.51 -15.64
C GLY A 48 7.15 7.64 -16.19
N ASP A 49 6.54 6.55 -16.68
CA ASP A 49 5.17 6.52 -17.17
C ASP A 49 4.20 6.05 -16.07
N TYR A 50 3.60 7.02 -15.39
CA TYR A 50 2.62 6.79 -14.32
C TYR A 50 1.17 6.88 -14.82
N SER A 51 0.92 6.58 -16.09
CA SER A 51 -0.45 6.49 -16.60
C SER A 51 -1.23 5.35 -15.92
N GLU A 52 -2.56 5.50 -15.85
CA GLU A 52 -3.45 4.49 -15.26
C GLU A 52 -3.19 3.07 -15.81
N LYS A 53 -3.02 2.96 -17.14
CA LYS A 53 -2.71 1.69 -17.81
C LYS A 53 -1.42 1.06 -17.30
N ARG A 54 -0.36 1.85 -17.15
CA ARG A 54 0.93 1.36 -16.65
C ARG A 54 0.87 0.94 -15.20
N VAL A 55 0.19 1.72 -14.37
CA VAL A 55 -0.02 1.39 -12.95
C VAL A 55 -0.77 0.06 -12.82
N ILE A 56 -1.83 -0.15 -13.61
CA ILE A 56 -2.58 -1.42 -13.63
C ILE A 56 -1.69 -2.58 -14.11
N GLN A 57 -0.91 -2.37 -15.17
CA GLN A 57 -0.03 -3.40 -15.74
C GLN A 57 1.06 -3.82 -14.74
N PHE A 58 1.67 -2.84 -14.06
CA PHE A 58 2.68 -3.08 -13.04
C PHE A 58 2.06 -3.79 -11.82
N ALA A 59 0.91 -3.33 -11.33
CA ALA A 59 0.22 -4.00 -10.23
C ALA A 59 -0.09 -5.48 -10.55
N LYS A 60 -0.51 -5.74 -11.81
CA LYS A 60 -0.78 -7.10 -12.28
C LYS A 60 0.49 -7.96 -12.36
N SER A 61 1.63 -7.43 -12.79
CA SER A 61 2.89 -8.20 -12.83
C SER A 61 3.40 -8.54 -11.43
N GLN A 62 3.08 -7.71 -10.45
CA GLN A 62 3.41 -7.89 -9.04
C GLN A 62 2.35 -8.72 -8.27
N GLY A 63 1.20 -9.01 -8.88
CA GLY A 63 0.12 -9.78 -8.24
C GLY A 63 -0.62 -9.00 -7.15
N ILE A 64 -0.67 -7.67 -7.22
CA ILE A 64 -1.27 -6.79 -6.21
C ILE A 64 -2.36 -5.88 -6.79
N SER A 65 -3.14 -5.23 -5.92
CA SER A 65 -4.14 -4.24 -6.31
C SER A 65 -3.49 -2.94 -6.82
N PRO A 66 -3.96 -2.34 -7.93
CA PRO A 66 -3.47 -1.06 -8.45
C PRO A 66 -3.48 0.07 -7.41
N GLY A 67 -4.43 0.05 -6.47
CA GLY A 67 -4.52 1.03 -5.39
C GLY A 67 -3.30 1.08 -4.47
N ILE A 68 -2.62 -0.05 -4.27
CA ILE A 68 -1.37 -0.15 -3.49
C ILE A 68 -0.24 0.59 -4.21
N VAL A 69 -0.12 0.39 -5.53
CA VAL A 69 0.87 1.08 -6.37
C VAL A 69 0.61 2.59 -6.36
N VAL A 70 -0.65 3.01 -6.53
CA VAL A 70 -1.04 4.43 -6.45
C VAL A 70 -0.68 5.02 -5.09
N GLY A 71 -0.99 4.32 -3.99
CA GLY A 71 -0.64 4.75 -2.64
C GLY A 71 0.86 5.02 -2.48
N ARG A 72 1.70 4.09 -2.98
CA ARG A 72 3.15 4.25 -2.93
C ARG A 72 3.67 5.39 -3.81
N LEU A 73 3.15 5.54 -5.04
CA LEU A 73 3.52 6.65 -5.94
C LEU A 73 3.18 8.02 -5.34
N GLN A 74 2.03 8.16 -4.68
CA GLN A 74 1.63 9.39 -4.01
C GLN A 74 2.50 9.68 -2.78
N ARG A 75 2.80 8.65 -1.97
CA ARG A 75 3.65 8.75 -0.79
C ARG A 75 5.09 9.17 -1.15
N GLU A 76 5.63 8.63 -2.23
CA GLU A 76 6.97 8.97 -2.73
C GLU A 76 6.98 10.25 -3.61
N GLY A 77 5.84 10.94 -3.77
CA GLY A 77 5.76 12.22 -4.48
C GLY A 77 5.85 12.14 -6.00
N MET A 78 5.73 10.94 -6.58
CA MET A 78 5.81 10.71 -8.03
C MET A 78 4.54 11.20 -8.75
N ILE A 79 3.39 11.14 -8.06
CA ILE A 79 2.11 11.68 -8.52
C ILE A 79 1.43 12.45 -7.38
N LYS A 80 0.50 13.35 -7.71
CA LYS A 80 -0.26 14.09 -6.69
C LYS A 80 -1.30 13.19 -6.01
N TYR A 81 -1.62 13.47 -4.75
CA TYR A 81 -2.62 12.73 -3.96
C TYR A 81 -4.05 12.74 -4.55
N ASN A 82 -4.35 13.60 -5.52
CA ASN A 82 -5.64 13.62 -6.23
C ASN A 82 -5.64 12.79 -7.53
N MET A 83 -4.50 12.24 -7.96
CA MET A 83 -4.37 11.46 -9.19
C MET A 83 -4.62 9.97 -8.92
N LEU A 84 -5.28 9.30 -9.86
CA LEU A 84 -5.51 7.84 -9.88
C LEU A 84 -6.26 7.30 -8.65
N ASN A 85 -6.98 8.14 -7.92
CA ASN A 85 -7.75 7.71 -6.74
C ASN A 85 -8.90 6.77 -7.09
N ASN A 86 -9.34 6.72 -8.36
CA ASN A 86 -10.27 5.73 -8.87
C ASN A 86 -9.72 4.29 -8.81
N LEU A 87 -8.39 4.12 -8.77
CA LEU A 87 -7.75 2.81 -8.65
C LEU A 87 -7.59 2.34 -7.19
N LYS A 88 -7.80 3.22 -6.22
CA LYS A 88 -7.83 2.84 -4.80
C LYS A 88 -9.19 2.23 -4.51
N GLU A 89 -9.20 0.95 -4.14
CA GLU A 89 -10.41 0.31 -3.64
C GLU A 89 -10.95 1.13 -2.47
N LYS A 90 -12.15 1.69 -2.63
CA LYS A 90 -12.88 2.31 -1.53
C LYS A 90 -13.38 1.16 -0.67
N TYR A 91 -12.71 0.91 0.45
CA TYR A 91 -13.36 0.21 1.55
C TYR A 91 -14.48 1.14 2.04
N GLU A 92 -15.70 0.94 1.53
CA GLU A 92 -16.88 1.41 2.22
C GLU A 92 -16.98 0.60 3.51
N MET A 93 -16.45 1.16 4.60
CA MET A 93 -16.81 0.66 5.92
C MET A 93 -18.32 0.87 6.07
N GLN A 94 -19.11 -0.18 5.85
CA GLN A 94 -20.47 -0.23 6.38
C GLN A 94 -20.32 -0.24 7.90
N LEU A 95 -20.41 0.96 8.49
CA LEU A 95 -20.65 1.14 9.91
C LEU A 95 -21.98 0.46 10.25
N TYR A 96 -21.91 -0.79 10.71
CA TYR A 96 -23.00 -1.37 11.48
C TYR A 96 -23.07 -0.60 12.80
N HIS A 97 -24.01 0.34 12.89
CA HIS A 97 -24.49 0.81 14.18
C HIS A 97 -25.16 -0.38 14.89
N VAL A 98 -24.62 -0.75 16.05
CA VAL A 98 -25.34 -1.48 17.09
C VAL A 98 -25.36 -0.59 18.32
#